data_AF-A0A3D2EN91-F1
#
_entry.id   AF-A0A3D2EN91-F1
#
_cell.length_a   1.000
_cell.length_b   1.000
_cell.length_c   1.000
_cell.angle_alpha   90.00
_cell.angle_beta   90.00
_cell.angle_gamma   90.00
#
_symmetry.space_group_name_H-M   'P 1'
#
loop_
_entity.id
_entity.type
_entity.pdbx_description
1 polymer ?
#
loop_
_entity_poly.entity_id
_entity_poly.type
_entity_poly.pdbx_seq_one_letter_code
_entity_poly.pdbx_strand_id
1 'polypeptide(L)'
;MSTDDLLIVEEQGAERIAAHVSQRGAQAAEVIPDIIASAVAAIPVSKRMRWGRSRDEFLRPVQWLLLLFGEQTLPLELFGLNSGPSTRGHRFHHNEWVTVSSPGAYQEVLRDAKVLVDVEERRARIAEQVTA
;
A
#
# COMPACT_ATOMS: atom_id res chain seq x y z
N MET A 1 19.17 2.94 26.85
CA MET A 1 20.16 1.90 27.20
C MET A 1 20.84 2.38 28.46
N SER A 2 20.58 1.73 29.59
CA SER A 2 21.22 2.07 30.87
C SER A 2 22.55 1.31 30.96
N THR A 3 23.47 1.78 31.81
CA THR A 3 24.72 1.06 32.10
C THR A 3 24.48 -0.32 32.74
N ASP A 4 23.27 -0.55 33.25
CA ASP A 4 22.87 -1.78 33.95
C ASP A 4 22.56 -2.96 33.01
N ASP A 5 22.45 -2.71 31.69
CA ASP A 5 22.13 -3.73 30.67
C ASP A 5 23.40 -4.41 30.10
N LEU A 6 24.57 -4.09 30.65
CA LEU A 6 25.88 -4.54 30.18
C LEU A 6 26.32 -5.83 30.89
N LEU A 7 26.75 -6.81 30.10
CA LEU A 7 27.21 -8.14 30.51
C LEU A 7 28.67 -8.28 30.12
N ILE A 8 29.50 -8.89 30.97
CA ILE A 8 30.88 -9.25 30.60
C ILE A 8 30.84 -10.67 30.04
N VAL A 9 31.29 -10.83 28.79
CA VAL A 9 31.35 -12.09 28.06
C VAL A 9 32.80 -12.38 27.70
N GLU A 10 33.27 -13.58 28.00
CA GLU A 10 34.62 -14.02 27.66
C GLU A 10 34.60 -14.67 26.27
N GLU A 11 35.31 -14.07 25.31
CA GLU A 11 35.37 -14.56 23.93
C GLU A 11 36.82 -14.62 23.48
N GLN A 12 37.29 -15.81 23.08
CA GLN A 12 38.69 -16.05 22.69
C GLN A 12 39.73 -15.70 23.78
N GLY A 13 39.38 -15.87 25.05
CA GLY A 13 40.29 -15.61 26.18
C GLY A 13 40.48 -14.13 26.53
N ALA A 14 39.61 -13.26 26.03
CA ALA A 14 39.55 -11.84 26.41
C ALA A 14 38.13 -11.48 26.88
N GLU A 15 38.05 -10.75 27.99
CA GLU A 15 36.78 -10.20 28.50
C GLU A 15 36.29 -9.05 27.61
N ARG A 16 35.03 -9.14 27.16
CA ARG A 16 34.33 -8.12 26.37
C ARG A 16 33.06 -7.70 27.07
N ILE A 17 32.69 -6.43 26.95
CA ILE A 17 31.39 -5.94 27.43
C ILE A 17 30.39 -6.06 26.27
N ALA A 18 29.28 -6.77 26.50
CA ALA A 18 28.20 -6.98 25.55
C ALA A 18 26.86 -6.54 26.14
N ALA A 19 25.90 -6.21 25.29
CA ALA A 19 24.51 -5.93 25.69
C ALA A 19 23.57 -6.75 24.82
N HIS A 20 22.61 -7.43 25.45
CA HIS A 20 21.53 -8.10 24.72
C HIS A 20 20.37 -7.13 24.53
N VAL A 21 20.26 -6.55 23.34
CA VAL A 21 19.16 -5.65 23.01
C VAL A 21 18.09 -6.42 22.25
N SER A 22 16.93 -6.62 22.89
CA SER A 22 15.73 -7.13 22.22
C SER A 22 14.77 -5.98 21.98
N GLN A 23 14.48 -5.67 20.73
CA GLN A 23 13.47 -4.67 20.35
C GLN A 23 12.23 -5.40 19.85
N ARG A 24 11.10 -5.13 20.50
CA ARG A 24 9.80 -5.63 20.03
C ARG A 24 9.46 -4.94 18.70
N GLY A 25 9.11 -5.73 17.68
CA GLY A 25 8.63 -5.19 16.42
C GLY A 25 7.36 -4.36 16.61
N ALA A 26 7.20 -3.33 15.78
CA ALA A 26 5.96 -2.55 15.70
C ALA A 26 4.83 -3.37 15.05
N GLN A 27 3.57 -2.99 15.32
CA GLN A 27 2.45 -3.62 14.62
C GLN A 27 2.43 -3.18 13.16
N ALA A 28 2.14 -4.09 12.23
CA ALA A 28 2.12 -3.77 10.80
C ALA A 28 1.17 -2.61 10.48
N ALA A 29 -0.03 -2.60 11.10
CA ALA A 29 -1.03 -1.55 10.93
C ALA A 29 -0.53 -0.15 11.32
N GLU A 30 0.42 -0.06 12.27
CA GLU A 30 1.00 1.21 12.72
C GLU A 30 2.06 1.75 11.75
N VAL A 31 2.79 0.87 11.05
CA VAL A 31 3.92 1.26 10.19
C VAL A 31 3.59 1.31 8.70
N ILE A 32 2.58 0.57 8.25
CA ILE A 32 2.20 0.50 6.83
C ILE A 32 1.87 1.89 6.24
N PRO A 33 1.09 2.77 6.88
CA PRO A 33 0.78 4.09 6.32
C PRO A 33 2.03 4.91 5.98
N ASP A 34 3.00 4.95 6.90
CA ASP A 34 4.26 5.69 6.73
C ASP A 34 5.14 5.08 5.63
N ILE A 35 5.19 3.75 5.56
CA ILE A 35 5.90 3.02 4.50
C ILE A 35 5.28 3.36 3.14
N ILE A 36 3.96 3.34 3.02
CA ILE A 36 3.25 3.67 1.78
C ILE A 36 3.47 5.14 1.40
N ALA A 37 3.36 6.07 2.34
CA ALA A 37 3.63 7.48 2.09
C ALA A 37 5.06 7.71 1.56
N SER A 38 6.04 7.08 2.20
CA SER A 38 7.45 7.13 1.79
C SER A 38 7.66 6.52 0.40
N ALA A 39 7.05 5.35 0.14
CA ALA A 39 7.13 4.67 -1.14
C ALA A 39 6.55 5.54 -2.26
N VAL A 40 5.37 6.13 -2.07
CA VAL A 40 4.71 7.00 -3.04
C VAL A 40 5.58 8.23 -3.37
N ALA A 41 6.19 8.84 -2.36
CA ALA A 41 7.10 9.97 -2.56
C ALA A 41 8.36 9.58 -3.37
N ALA A 42 8.86 8.36 -3.15
CA ALA A 42 10.05 7.81 -3.79
C ALA A 42 9.83 7.28 -5.22
N ILE A 43 8.59 7.18 -5.71
CA ILE A 43 8.31 6.70 -7.07
C ILE A 43 9.04 7.62 -8.07
N PRO A 44 9.97 7.09 -8.89
CA PRO A 44 10.68 7.88 -9.88
C PRO A 44 9.73 8.26 -11.01
N VAL A 45 9.57 9.56 -11.23
CA VAL A 45 8.61 10.12 -12.18
C VAL A 45 9.29 11.14 -13.05
N SER A 46 9.29 10.89 -14.36
CA SER A 46 9.96 11.74 -15.35
C SER A 46 9.22 13.06 -15.60
N LYS A 47 7.89 13.08 -15.38
CA LYS A 47 7.05 14.28 -15.50
C LYS A 47 6.05 14.32 -14.34
N ARG A 48 6.39 15.09 -13.31
CA ARG A 48 5.49 15.38 -12.20
C ARG A 48 4.42 16.38 -12.64
N MET A 49 3.16 16.09 -12.32
CA MET A 49 2.04 16.99 -12.50
C MET A 49 1.63 17.54 -11.14
N ARG A 50 1.41 18.85 -11.08
CA ARG A 50 0.72 19.52 -9.98
C ARG A 50 -0.72 19.83 -10.43
N TRP A 51 -1.69 19.66 -9.55
CA TRP A 51 -3.09 19.97 -9.85
C TRP A 51 -3.77 20.67 -8.68
N GLY A 52 -4.85 21.39 -8.99
CA GLY A 52 -5.60 22.17 -8.01
C GLY A 52 -4.73 23.24 -7.35
N ARG A 53 -4.88 23.39 -6.02
CA ARG A 53 -4.15 24.40 -5.24
C ARG A 53 -3.00 23.81 -4.40
N SER A 54 -2.98 22.49 -4.20
CA SER A 54 -1.93 21.83 -3.42
C SER A 54 -0.55 21.96 -4.10
N ARG A 55 0.52 21.81 -3.31
CA ARG A 55 1.90 21.66 -3.82
C ARG A 55 2.26 20.20 -4.10
N ASP A 56 1.34 19.26 -3.84
CA ASP A 56 1.61 17.85 -4.10
C ASP A 56 1.77 17.58 -5.59
N GLU A 57 2.63 16.60 -5.88
CA GLU A 57 3.04 16.25 -7.23
C GLU A 57 3.04 14.74 -7.43
N PHE A 58 2.42 14.30 -8.53
CA PHE A 58 2.36 12.89 -8.91
C PHE A 58 2.25 12.73 -10.43
N LEU A 59 2.26 11.50 -10.95
CA LEU A 59 2.16 11.28 -12.41
C LEU A 59 0.87 11.86 -12.99
N ARG A 60 -0.24 11.74 -12.26
CA ARG A 60 -1.58 12.18 -12.63
C ARG A 60 -2.36 12.57 -11.37
N PRO A 61 -3.40 13.40 -11.51
CA PRO A 61 -4.28 13.72 -10.39
C PRO A 61 -4.91 12.47 -9.77
N VAL A 62 -4.50 12.15 -8.55
CA VAL A 62 -5.07 11.05 -7.77
C VAL A 62 -6.52 11.40 -7.41
N GLN A 63 -7.40 10.41 -7.51
CA GLN A 63 -8.84 10.60 -7.35
C GLN A 63 -9.37 10.02 -6.04
N TRP A 64 -8.79 8.92 -5.57
CA TRP A 64 -9.11 8.28 -4.30
C TRP A 64 -7.94 7.40 -3.85
N LEU A 65 -7.98 7.00 -2.58
CA LEU A 65 -7.02 6.09 -1.95
C LEU A 65 -7.78 4.89 -1.37
N LEU A 66 -7.34 3.69 -1.73
CA LEU A 66 -7.83 2.43 -1.15
C LEU A 66 -6.67 1.78 -0.40
N LEU A 67 -6.74 1.71 0.92
CA LEU A 67 -5.71 1.10 1.77
C LEU A 67 -6.35 0.13 2.76
N LEU A 68 -6.21 -1.16 2.48
CA LEU A 68 -6.81 -2.25 3.24
C LEU A 68 -5.74 -3.17 3.82
N PHE A 69 -5.93 -3.57 5.08
CA PHE A 69 -5.12 -4.57 5.78
C PHE A 69 -6.06 -5.60 6.42
N GLY A 70 -6.20 -6.76 5.78
CA GLY A 70 -7.27 -7.71 6.12
C GLY A 70 -8.64 -7.08 5.88
N GLU A 71 -9.50 -7.04 6.90
CA GLU A 71 -10.80 -6.37 6.86
C GLU A 71 -10.75 -4.91 7.37
N GLN A 72 -9.56 -4.43 7.76
CA GLN A 72 -9.39 -3.10 8.33
C GLN A 72 -8.97 -2.12 7.24
N THR A 73 -9.56 -0.92 7.26
CA THR A 73 -9.05 0.22 6.50
C THR A 73 -8.02 0.94 7.36
N LEU A 74 -6.80 1.14 6.84
CA LEU A 74 -5.77 1.88 7.57
C LEU A 74 -5.86 3.37 7.22
N PRO A 75 -5.75 4.29 8.21
CA PRO A 75 -5.78 5.72 7.97
C PRO A 75 -4.51 6.16 7.23
N LEU A 76 -4.69 6.83 6.10
CA LEU A 76 -3.63 7.44 5.31
C LEU A 76 -4.20 8.68 4.61
N GLU A 77 -3.51 9.80 4.76
CA GLU A 77 -3.82 11.02 4.01
C GLU A 77 -2.70 11.27 2.99
N LEU A 78 -3.04 11.30 1.70
CA LEU A 78 -2.12 11.70 0.63
C LEU A 78 -2.86 12.56 -0.37
N PHE A 79 -2.18 13.58 -0.91
CA PHE A 79 -2.75 14.48 -1.92
C PHE A 79 -4.05 15.17 -1.48
N GLY A 80 -4.25 15.37 -0.17
CA GLY A 80 -5.48 15.89 0.44
C GLY A 80 -6.67 14.93 0.39
N LEU A 81 -6.42 13.63 0.19
CA LEU A 81 -7.41 12.56 0.16
C LEU A 81 -7.18 11.62 1.33
N ASN A 82 -8.27 11.19 1.97
CA ASN A 82 -8.24 10.13 2.98
C ASN A 82 -8.40 8.76 2.31
N SER A 83 -7.68 7.76 2.81
CA SER A 83 -7.93 6.37 2.49
C SER A 83 -9.31 5.92 2.97
N GLY A 84 -9.93 5.05 2.20
CA GLY A 84 -11.20 4.41 2.52
C GLY A 84 -11.28 3.01 1.94
N PRO A 85 -12.36 2.26 2.23
CA PRO A 85 -12.59 0.94 1.65
C PRO A 85 -13.22 0.99 0.25
N SER A 86 -13.43 2.18 -0.31
CA SER A 86 -14.21 2.35 -1.55
C SER A 86 -13.31 2.66 -2.75
N THR A 87 -13.70 2.11 -3.90
CA THR A 87 -13.13 2.39 -5.22
C THR A 87 -14.27 2.59 -6.22
N ARG A 88 -13.96 2.78 -7.51
CA ARG A 88 -14.96 3.09 -8.53
C ARG A 88 -15.00 2.03 -9.62
N GLY A 89 -16.20 1.69 -10.07
CA GLY A 89 -16.43 0.82 -11.22
C GLY A 89 -16.13 1.48 -12.57
N HIS A 90 -16.45 0.77 -13.65
CA HIS A 90 -16.18 1.23 -15.01
C HIS A 90 -16.94 2.54 -15.33
N ARG A 91 -16.23 3.55 -15.86
CA ARG A 91 -16.75 4.90 -16.10
C ARG A 91 -18.05 4.98 -16.92
N PHE A 92 -18.27 4.01 -17.81
CA PHE A 92 -19.46 3.98 -18.69
C PHE A 92 -20.43 2.85 -18.36
N HIS A 93 -19.92 1.72 -17.83
CA HIS A 93 -20.72 0.50 -17.68
C HIS A 93 -21.15 0.25 -16.23
N HIS A 94 -20.51 0.93 -15.27
CA HIS A 94 -20.80 0.84 -13.85
C HIS A 94 -20.20 2.05 -13.10
N ASN A 95 -20.72 3.25 -13.38
CA ASN A 95 -20.13 4.52 -12.91
C ASN A 95 -20.48 4.86 -11.44
N GLU A 96 -20.29 3.89 -10.55
CA GLU A 96 -20.69 3.96 -9.16
C GLU A 96 -19.50 3.62 -8.25
N TRP A 97 -19.59 4.07 -7.01
CA TRP A 97 -18.66 3.67 -5.96
C TRP A 97 -18.98 2.25 -5.51
N VAL A 98 -17.94 1.45 -5.32
CA VAL A 98 -18.02 0.09 -4.83
C VAL A 98 -17.11 -0.06 -3.61
N THR A 99 -17.60 -0.78 -2.60
CA THR A 99 -16.87 -1.01 -1.36
C THR A 99 -16.16 -2.36 -1.43
N VAL A 100 -14.88 -2.36 -1.08
CA VAL A 100 -14.02 -3.54 -1.03
C VAL A 100 -13.80 -3.87 0.45
N SER A 101 -14.33 -5.01 0.89
CA SER A 101 -14.27 -5.44 2.29
C SER A 101 -12.90 -5.97 2.70
N SER A 102 -12.16 -6.54 1.76
CA SER A 102 -10.82 -7.06 2.00
C SER A 102 -9.99 -7.09 0.70
N PRO A 103 -8.65 -7.13 0.77
CA PRO A 103 -7.81 -7.26 -0.40
C PRO A 103 -8.17 -8.47 -1.29
N GLY A 104 -8.62 -9.58 -0.69
CA GLY A 104 -9.02 -10.78 -1.43
C GLY A 104 -10.29 -10.59 -2.27
N ALA A 105 -11.20 -9.73 -1.83
CA ALA A 105 -12.44 -9.43 -2.56
C ALA A 105 -12.24 -8.43 -3.72
N TYR A 106 -11.08 -7.77 -3.79
CA TYR A 106 -10.82 -6.65 -4.72
C TYR A 106 -11.09 -7.01 -6.18
N GLN A 107 -10.63 -8.18 -6.63
CA GLN A 107 -10.75 -8.59 -8.03
C GLN A 107 -12.21 -8.87 -8.41
N GLU A 108 -12.92 -9.65 -7.60
CA GLU A 108 -14.34 -10.00 -7.85
C GLU A 108 -15.23 -8.75 -7.82
N VAL A 109 -15.08 -7.91 -6.79
CA VAL A 109 -15.87 -6.67 -6.65
C VAL A 109 -15.69 -5.76 -7.87
N LEU A 110 -14.46 -5.62 -8.37
CA LEU A 110 -14.21 -4.81 -9.56
C LEU A 110 -14.67 -5.49 -10.85
N ARG A 111 -14.60 -6.83 -10.94
CA ARG A 111 -15.13 -7.58 -12.09
C ARG A 111 -16.64 -7.37 -12.22
N ASP A 112 -17.38 -7.44 -11.13
CA ASP A 112 -18.82 -7.14 -11.07
C ASP A 112 -19.09 -5.69 -11.47
N ALA A 113 -18.22 -4.78 -11.03
CA ALA A 113 -18.21 -3.37 -11.43
C ALA A 113 -17.64 -3.11 -12.85
N LYS A 114 -17.57 -4.14 -13.69
CA LYS A 114 -17.15 -4.10 -15.11
C LYS A 114 -15.68 -3.68 -15.33
N VAL A 115 -14.81 -3.94 -14.36
CA VAL A 115 -13.37 -3.67 -14.40
C VAL A 115 -12.59 -4.97 -14.23
N LEU A 116 -11.87 -5.38 -15.27
CA LEU A 116 -11.00 -6.54 -15.22
C LEU A 116 -9.59 -6.12 -14.79
N VAL A 117 -9.27 -6.34 -13.51
CA VAL A 117 -7.99 -5.89 -12.93
C VAL A 117 -6.82 -6.83 -13.18
N ASP A 118 -7.10 -8.13 -13.31
CA ASP A 118 -6.05 -9.13 -13.54
C ASP A 118 -5.62 -9.11 -15.01
N VAL A 119 -4.30 -8.94 -15.22
CA VAL A 119 -3.73 -8.76 -16.56
C VAL A 119 -3.70 -10.08 -17.33
N GLU A 120 -3.48 -11.21 -16.65
CA GLU A 120 -3.40 -12.53 -17.27
C GLU A 120 -4.80 -13.04 -17.63
N GLU A 121 -5.79 -12.85 -16.75
CA GLU A 121 -7.19 -13.11 -17.04
C GLU A 121 -7.65 -12.28 -18.26
N ARG A 122 -7.29 -10.99 -18.29
CA ARG A 122 -7.60 -10.11 -19.42
C ARG A 122 -6.96 -10.60 -20.70
N ARG A 123 -5.70 -11.02 -20.66
CA ARG A 123 -4.98 -11.56 -21.82
C ARG A 123 -5.66 -12.82 -22.35
N ALA A 124 -5.99 -13.78 -21.47
CA ALA A 124 -6.63 -15.04 -21.86
C ALA A 124 -7.97 -14.81 -22.56
N ARG A 125 -8.83 -13.97 -21.99
CA ARG A 125 -10.13 -13.63 -22.60
C ARG A 125 -10.00 -13.00 -23.99
N ILE A 126 -9.03 -12.10 -24.16
CA ILE A 126 -8.77 -11.48 -25.48
C ILE A 126 -8.31 -12.54 -26.48
N ALA A 127 -7.44 -13.46 -26.06
CA ALA A 127 -6.98 -14.54 -26.94
C ALA A 127 -8.14 -15.44 -27.39
N GLU A 128 -9.00 -15.86 -26.44
CA GLU A 128 -10.20 -16.67 -26.73
C GLU A 128 -11.13 -15.98 -27.75
N GLN A 129 -11.38 -14.68 -27.57
CA GLN A 129 -12.23 -13.88 -28.46
C GLN A 129 -11.67 -13.73 -29.87
N VAL A 130 -10.35 -13.85 -30.06
CA VAL A 130 -9.72 -13.78 -31.39
C VAL A 130 -9.73 -15.14 -32.09
N THR A 131 -9.72 -16.24 -31.34
CA THR A 131 -9.72 -17.61 -31.89
C THR A 131 -11.12 -18.18 -32.15
N ALA A 132 -12.15 -17.63 -31.52
CA ALA A 132 -13.55 -18.00 -31.74
C ALA A 132 -14.12 -17.32 -32.99
#